data_AF-A0A1M7Y1N1-F1
#
_entry.id   AF-A0A1M7Y1N1-F1
#
_cell.length_a   1.000
_cell.length_b   1.000
_cell.length_c   1.000
_cell.angle_alpha   90.00
_cell.angle_beta   90.00
_cell.angle_gamma   90.00
#
_symmetry.space_group_name_H-M   'P 1'
#
loop_
_entity.id
_entity.type
_entity.pdbx_description
1 polymer ?
#
loop_
_entity_poly.entity_id
_entity_poly.type
_entity_poly.pdbx_seq_one_letter_code
_entity_poly.pdbx_strand_id
1 'polypeptide(L)' 'MMRLIGKQLKRQNGQKGFTLIELMIVVAIIGILAAIAIPQFTKYRSRANNSAALADARNVRTDMEGFFAEWQHYPN' A
#
# COMPACT_ATOMS: atom_id res chain seq x y z
N MET A 1 63.19 11.76 37.75
CA MET A 1 62.49 12.79 36.93
C MET A 1 62.46 12.24 35.49
N MET A 2 61.37 12.08 34.74
CA MET A 2 59.94 12.38 34.86
C MET A 2 59.23 11.54 33.77
N ARG A 3 58.26 10.69 34.18
CA ARG A 3 57.07 10.17 33.48
C ARG A 3 57.16 9.51 32.09
N LEU A 4 56.90 8.20 32.11
CA LEU A 4 56.32 7.39 31.03
C LEU A 4 54.97 7.96 30.57
N ILE A 5 54.84 8.28 29.29
CA ILE A 5 53.56 8.66 28.66
C ILE A 5 52.90 7.38 28.12
N GLY A 6 51.95 6.84 28.88
CA GLY A 6 51.06 5.78 28.42
C GLY A 6 50.14 6.32 27.32
N LYS A 7 50.29 5.83 26.09
CA LYS A 7 49.32 6.04 25.01
C LYS A 7 48.00 5.39 25.41
N GLN A 8 47.01 6.23 25.71
CA GLN A 8 45.61 5.85 25.87
C GLN A 8 45.09 5.28 24.53
N LEU A 9 44.97 3.95 24.43
CA LEU A 9 44.30 3.29 23.31
C LEU A 9 42.80 3.57 23.40
N LYS A 10 42.33 4.51 22.58
CA LYS A 10 40.89 4.77 22.35
C LYS A 10 40.24 3.48 21.83
N ARG A 11 39.49 2.76 22.69
CA ARG A 11 38.53 1.75 22.24
C ARG A 11 37.43 2.47 21.47
N GLN A 12 37.36 2.25 20.16
CA GLN A 12 36.21 2.71 19.38
C GLN A 12 34.97 1.97 19.87
N ASN A 13 34.05 2.68 20.48
CA ASN A 13 32.79 2.13 20.95
C ASN A 13 31.95 1.66 19.75
N GLY A 14 31.96 0.34 19.54
CA GLY A 14 30.82 -0.49 19.12
C GLY A 14 29.93 0.02 18.00
N GLN A 15 30.35 -0.15 16.75
CA GLN A 15 29.40 -0.31 15.65
C GLN A 15 28.77 -1.70 15.79
N LYS A 16 27.60 -1.77 16.44
CA LYS A 16 26.77 -2.98 16.46
C LYS A 16 26.05 -3.07 15.12
N GLY A 17 26.42 -4.06 14.30
CA GLY A 17 25.67 -4.40 13.10
C GLY A 17 24.30 -5.00 13.44
N PHE A 18 23.36 -4.90 12.50
CA PHE A 18 22.05 -5.54 12.59
C PHE A 18 22.20 -7.06 12.55
N THR A 19 21.42 -7.79 13.35
CA THR A 19 21.50 -9.25 13.39
C THR A 19 20.63 -9.88 12.30
N LEU A 20 21.03 -11.05 11.80
CA LEU A 20 20.21 -11.81 10.86
C LEU A 20 18.84 -12.20 11.45
N ILE A 21 18.80 -12.44 12.76
CA ILE A 21 17.56 -12.80 13.47
C ILE A 21 16.57 -11.64 13.44
N GLU A 22 17.02 -10.40 13.67
CA GLU A 22 16.16 -9.23 13.56
C GLU A 22 15.60 -9.08 12.14
N LEU A 23 16.40 -9.36 11.10
CA LEU A 23 15.93 -9.31 9.71
C LEU A 23 14.86 -10.37 9.44
N MET A 24 15.07 -11.60 9.93
CA MET A 24 14.16 -12.72 9.70
C MET A 24 12.78 -12.45 10.30
N ILE A 25 12.73 -11.87 11.51
CA ILE A 25 11.45 -11.51 12.16
C ILE A 25 10.73 -10.43 11.36
N VAL A 26 11.46 -9.41 10.87
CA VAL A 26 10.87 -8.34 10.05
C VAL A 26 10.25 -8.90 8.77
N VAL A 27 10.98 -9.77 8.05
CA VAL A 27 10.46 -10.40 6.82
C VAL A 27 9.25 -11.28 7.12
N ALA A 28 9.25 -12.02 8.24
CA ALA A 28 8.10 -12.82 8.65
C ALA A 28 6.85 -11.95 8.90
N ILE A 29 6.99 -10.83 9.61
CA ILE A 29 5.88 -9.90 9.86
C ILE A 29 5.38 -9.29 8.55
N ILE A 30 6.28 -8.82 7.68
CA ILE A 30 5.90 -8.27 6.37
C ILE A 30 5.17 -9.33 5.52
N GLY A 31 5.62 -10.58 5.55
CA GLY A 31 4.97 -11.70 4.85
C GLY A 31 3.53 -11.93 5.31
N ILE A 32 3.29 -11.93 6.63
CA ILE A 32 1.93 -12.08 7.19
C ILE A 32 1.03 -10.91 6.76
N LEU A 33 1.54 -9.67 6.87
CA LEU A 33 0.80 -8.47 6.49
C LEU A 33 0.47 -8.50 4.98
N ALA A 34 1.44 -8.85 4.13
CA ALA A 34 1.25 -8.93 2.68
C ALA A 34 0.23 -9.99 2.28
N ALA A 35 0.25 -11.16 2.93
CA ALA A 35 -0.70 -12.25 2.68
C ALA A 35 -2.16 -11.82 2.90
N ILE A 36 -2.42 -10.95 3.87
CA ILE A 36 -3.76 -10.40 4.15
C ILE A 36 -4.05 -9.19 3.25
N ALA A 37 -3.08 -8.28 3.10
CA ALA A 37 -3.26 -7.01 2.42
C ALA A 37 -3.51 -7.17 0.90
N ILE A 38 -2.80 -8.08 0.23
CA ILE A 38 -2.91 -8.29 -1.22
C ILE A 38 -4.34 -8.68 -1.65
N PRO A 39 -4.95 -9.77 -1.11
CA PRO A 39 -6.30 -10.14 -1.50
C PRO A 39 -7.35 -9.09 -1.09
N GLN A 40 -7.15 -8.42 0.06
CA GLN A 40 -8.03 -7.33 0.50
C GLN A 40 -7.99 -6.16 -0.48
N PHE A 41 -6.80 -5.73 -0.90
CA PHE A 41 -6.62 -4.63 -1.86
C PHE A 41 -7.22 -4.96 -3.22
N THR A 42 -7.02 -6.19 -3.71
CA THR A 42 -7.65 -6.65 -4.97
C THR A 42 -9.18 -6.61 -4.90
N LYS A 43 -9.77 -7.08 -3.79
CA LYS A 43 -11.22 -7.01 -3.55
C LYS A 43 -11.70 -5.55 -3.49
N TYR A 44 -10.97 -4.68 -2.81
CA TYR A 44 -11.30 -3.26 -2.72
C TYR A 44 -11.30 -2.60 -4.11
N ARG A 45 -10.26 -2.83 -4.92
CA ARG A 45 -10.17 -2.32 -6.29
C ARG A 45 -11.31 -2.83 -7.18
N SER A 46 -11.65 -4.11 -7.08
CA SER A 46 -12.78 -4.69 -7.83
C SER A 46 -14.11 -4.03 -7.44
N ARG A 47 -14.36 -3.81 -6.15
CA ARG A 47 -15.56 -3.10 -5.67
C ARG A 47 -15.60 -1.65 -6.16
N ALA A 48 -14.47 -0.96 -6.14
CA ALA A 48 -14.37 0.41 -6.64
C ALA A 48 -14.71 0.47 -8.14
N ASN A 49 -14.14 -0.43 -8.95
CA ASN A 49 -14.45 -0.53 -10.37
C ASN A 49 -15.94 -0.84 -10.63
N ASN A 50 -16.52 -1.78 -9.88
CA ASN A 50 -17.94 -2.10 -10.01
C ASN A 50 -18.85 -0.93 -9.60
N SER A 51 -18.45 -0.18 -8.56
CA SER A 51 -19.18 1.01 -8.13
C SER A 51 -19.12 2.12 -9.19
N ALA A 52 -17.97 2.30 -9.85
CA ALA A 52 -17.83 3.24 -10.95
C ALA A 52 -18.69 2.84 -12.14
N ALA A 53 -18.61 1.57 -12.57
CA ALA A 53 -19.44 1.06 -13.66
C ALA A 53 -20.95 1.18 -13.38
N LEU A 54 -21.37 0.96 -12.14
CA LEU A 54 -22.77 1.15 -11.73
C LEU A 54 -23.17 2.63 -11.76
N ALA A 55 -22.28 3.55 -11.39
CA ALA A 55 -22.54 4.98 -11.49
C ALA A 55 -22.69 5.40 -12.96
N ASP A 56 -21.80 4.93 -13.82
CA ASP A 56 -21.85 5.20 -15.27
C ASP A 56 -23.15 4.67 -15.89
N ALA A 57 -23.54 3.43 -15.55
CA ALA A 57 -24.80 2.85 -16.02
C ALA A 57 -26.03 3.63 -15.55
N ARG A 58 -26.01 4.17 -14.33
CA ARG A 58 -27.09 5.04 -13.82
C ARG A 58 -27.16 6.36 -14.59
N ASN A 59 -26.01 6.97 -14.89
CA ASN A 59 -25.96 8.19 -15.68
C ASN A 59 -26.53 7.95 -17.09
N VAL A 60 -26.09 6.89 -17.77
CA VAL A 60 -26.61 6.51 -19.08
C VAL A 60 -28.12 6.29 -19.05
N ARG A 61 -28.64 5.60 -18.03
CA ARG A 61 -30.08 5.41 -17.86
C ARG A 61 -30.81 6.75 -17.73
N THR A 62 -30.29 7.66 -16.89
CA THR A 62 -30.89 8.98 -16.72
C THR A 62 -30.88 9.79 -18.01
N ASP A 63 -29.79 9.73 -18.78
CA ASP A 63 -29.70 10.39 -20.08
C ASP A 63 -30.70 9.80 -21.10
N MET A 64 -30.83 8.47 -21.13
CA MET A 64 -31.80 7.78 -21.98
C MET A 64 -33.24 8.10 -21.59
N GLU A 65 -33.56 8.15 -20.29
CA GLU A 65 -34.87 8.56 -19.77
C GLU A 65 -35.18 10.01 -20.16
N GLY A 66 -34.19 10.90 -20.08
CA GLY A 66 -34.31 12.29 -20.53
C GLY A 66 -34.58 12.40 -22.02
N PHE A 67 -33.85 11.65 -22.85
CA PHE A 67 -34.05 11.63 -24.29
C PHE A 67 -35.45 11.09 -24.65
N PHE A 68 -35.89 10.00 -24.03
CA PHE A 68 -37.21 9.44 -24.28
C PHE A 68 -38.33 10.41 -23.87
N ALA A 69 -38.15 11.15 -22.77
CA ALA A 69 -39.14 12.14 -22.33
C ALA A 69 -39.32 13.27 -23.35
N GLU A 70 -38.27 13.64 -24.08
CA GLU A 70 -38.30 14.70 -25.09
C GLU A 70 -38.77 14.19 -26.46
N TRP A 71 -38.24 13.06 -26.92
CA TRP A 71 -38.42 12.58 -28.31
C TRP A 71 -39.38 11.39 -28.46
N GLN A 72 -39.89 10.83 -27.36
CA GLN A 72 -40.79 9.65 -27.30
C GLN A 72 -40.24 8.37 -27.96
N HIS A 73 -38.94 8.31 -28.24
CA HIS A 73 -38.24 7.11 -28.69
C HIS A 73 -36.85 7.06 -28.05
N TYR A 74 -36.19 5.91 -28.04
CA TYR A 74 -34.80 5.80 -27.59
C TYR A 74 -33.83 6.17 -28.72
N PRO A 75 -32.60 6.63 -28.41
CA PRO A 75 -31.55 6.80 -29.41
C PRO A 75 -31.25 5.47 -30.11
N ASN A 76 -31.04 5.51 -31.43
CA ASN A 76 -30.70 4.34 -32.25
C ASN A 76 -29.21 4.00 -32.19
#